data_AF-A0A3A8YA98-F1
#
_entry.id   AF-A0A3A8YA98-F1
#
_cell.length_a   1.000
_cell.length_b   1.000
_cell.length_c   1.000
_cell.angle_alpha   90.00
_cell.angle_beta   90.00
_cell.angle_gamma   90.00
#
_symmetry.space_group_name_H-M   'P 1'
#
loop_
_entity.id
_entity.type
_entity.pdbx_description
1 polymer ?
#
loop_
_entity_poly.entity_id
_entity_poly.type
_entity_poly.pdbx_seq_one_letter_code
_entity_poly.pdbx_strand_id
1 'polypeptide(L)'
;MAGKGTKNSQQNTQGEAQSEQAKQTQPLDFDVRIQSIKPNESIKGTASVNINGAFAIRGVKIIEGSNGLFVSMPSYKVGNEYKDICFPITPECRKQLNDAVLGAYEQALTQSQNSMAKHHEMQQAPEGQAMDMTGM
;
A
#
# COMPACT_ATOMS: atom_id res chain seq x y z
N MET A 1 63.24 -39.68 1.74
CA MET A 1 62.51 -39.17 0.55
C MET A 1 61.14 -39.82 0.52
N ALA A 2 60.12 -39.11 1.00
CA ALA A 2 58.70 -39.50 1.03
C ALA A 2 57.96 -38.62 0.01
N GLY A 3 56.85 -38.97 -0.64
CA GLY A 3 56.00 -40.16 -0.67
C GLY A 3 54.97 -39.95 -1.81
N LYS A 4 54.45 -41.04 -2.37
CA LYS A 4 53.35 -41.03 -3.36
C LYS A 4 52.03 -40.66 -2.67
N GLY A 5 51.11 -40.00 -3.38
CA GLY A 5 49.73 -39.85 -2.89
C GLY A 5 48.84 -38.93 -3.72
N THR A 6 47.99 -39.57 -4.52
CA THR A 6 46.85 -39.05 -5.29
C THR A 6 45.89 -38.14 -4.51
N LYS A 7 45.36 -37.09 -5.17
CA LYS A 7 43.93 -36.88 -5.48
C LYS A 7 43.69 -35.42 -5.89
N ASN A 8 43.63 -35.19 -7.19
CA ASN A 8 42.97 -34.01 -7.76
C ASN A 8 41.46 -34.31 -7.74
N SER A 9 40.69 -33.54 -6.98
CA SER A 9 39.24 -33.67 -6.86
C SER A 9 38.60 -32.32 -7.10
N GLN A 10 37.81 -32.27 -8.18
CA GLN A 10 36.57 -31.48 -8.36
C GLN A 10 36.75 -29.93 -8.34
N GLN A 11 36.34 -29.16 -9.35
CA GLN A 11 35.33 -29.38 -10.38
C GLN A 11 35.51 -28.32 -11.49
N ASN A 12 35.54 -28.76 -12.74
CA ASN A 12 35.42 -27.95 -13.96
C ASN A 12 33.93 -27.70 -14.27
N THR A 13 33.71 -26.86 -15.28
CA THR A 13 32.53 -26.65 -16.14
C THR A 13 31.42 -25.75 -15.61
N GLN A 14 31.44 -24.52 -16.15
CA GLN A 14 30.47 -24.00 -17.13
C GLN A 14 29.02 -24.49 -16.96
N GLY A 15 28.10 -23.54 -16.92
CA GLY A 15 26.70 -23.83 -17.15
C GLY A 15 25.84 -22.59 -17.02
N GLU A 16 25.74 -21.83 -18.12
CA GLU A 16 24.48 -21.25 -18.60
C GLU A 16 23.77 -20.28 -17.61
N ALA A 17 23.73 -18.96 -17.84
CA ALA A 17 22.83 -18.37 -18.84
C ALA A 17 21.58 -19.23 -19.14
N GLN A 18 20.90 -19.73 -18.11
CA GLN A 18 19.62 -20.41 -18.28
C GLN A 18 18.48 -19.40 -18.18
N SER A 19 18.08 -19.01 -19.39
CA SER A 19 16.75 -18.56 -19.80
C SER A 19 16.19 -17.32 -19.10
N GLU A 20 16.38 -16.19 -19.80
CA GLU A 20 15.28 -15.31 -20.17
C GLU A 20 14.12 -16.15 -20.73
N GLN A 21 13.35 -16.78 -19.86
CA GLN A 21 11.92 -16.78 -20.06
C GLN A 21 11.46 -15.47 -19.47
N ALA A 22 11.19 -14.50 -20.34
CA ALA A 22 10.21 -13.47 -20.04
C ALA A 22 8.92 -14.22 -19.68
N LYS A 23 8.80 -14.61 -18.41
CA LYS A 23 7.59 -15.15 -17.84
C LYS A 23 6.61 -14.02 -18.04
N GLN A 24 5.74 -14.16 -19.04
CA GLN A 24 4.66 -13.22 -19.31
C GLN A 24 3.88 -13.13 -18.00
N THR A 25 4.24 -12.14 -17.19
CA THR A 25 3.61 -11.92 -15.91
C THR A 25 2.41 -11.10 -16.30
N GLN A 26 1.28 -11.77 -16.43
CA GLN A 26 0.01 -11.10 -16.65
C GLN A 26 -0.09 -9.94 -15.63
N PRO A 27 -0.56 -8.75 -16.05
CA PRO A 27 -0.62 -7.61 -15.16
C PRO A 27 -1.43 -7.99 -13.92
N LEU A 28 -0.89 -7.68 -12.74
CA LEU A 28 -1.59 -7.91 -11.50
C LEU A 28 -2.67 -6.84 -11.35
N ASP A 29 -3.90 -7.28 -11.15
CA ASP A 29 -5.00 -6.40 -10.81
C ASP A 29 -4.96 -6.10 -9.30
N PHE A 30 -4.94 -4.82 -8.96
CA PHE A 30 -4.88 -4.34 -7.58
C PHE A 30 -6.16 -3.56 -7.26
N ASP A 31 -7.03 -4.17 -6.46
CA ASP A 31 -8.17 -3.48 -5.87
C ASP A 31 -7.78 -2.96 -4.49
N VAL A 32 -7.79 -1.63 -4.33
CA VAL A 32 -7.36 -0.97 -3.11
C VAL A 32 -8.54 -0.34 -2.38
N ARG A 33 -8.67 -0.69 -1.10
CA ARG A 33 -9.64 -0.09 -0.20
C ARG A 33 -8.97 0.72 0.89
N ILE A 34 -9.24 2.02 0.91
CA ILE A 34 -8.79 2.92 1.97
C ILE A 34 -9.67 2.72 3.21
N GLN A 35 -9.04 2.49 4.37
CA GLN A 35 -9.73 2.29 5.64
C GLN A 35 -9.79 3.58 6.47
N SER A 36 -8.72 4.38 6.44
CA SER A 36 -8.62 5.62 7.20
C SER A 36 -7.78 6.64 6.46
N ILE A 37 -8.18 7.91 6.53
CA ILE A 37 -7.45 9.05 5.99
C ILE A 37 -7.18 10.02 7.14
N LYS A 38 -5.92 10.44 7.26
CA LYS A 38 -5.40 11.28 8.32
C LYS A 38 -4.36 12.26 7.75
N PRO A 39 -4.80 13.35 7.11
CA PRO A 39 -3.90 14.22 6.36
C PRO A 39 -2.86 14.96 7.23
N ASN A 40 -3.10 15.05 8.54
CA ASN A 40 -2.23 15.80 9.48
C ASN A 40 -1.17 14.94 10.19
N GLU A 41 -1.20 13.60 10.02
CA GLU A 41 -0.22 12.70 10.65
C GLU A 41 0.89 12.32 9.65
N SER A 42 2.03 11.80 10.14
CA SER A 42 3.07 11.23 9.26
C SER A 42 2.54 10.00 8.51
N ILE A 43 1.68 9.22 9.15
CA ILE A 43 0.91 8.15 8.51
C ILE A 43 -0.39 8.78 8.01
N LYS A 44 -0.46 9.01 6.70
CA LYS A 44 -1.60 9.62 6.04
C LYS A 44 -2.81 8.73 5.97
N GLY A 45 -2.63 7.43 6.05
CA GLY A 45 -3.74 6.51 6.03
C GLY A 45 -3.35 5.06 6.10
N THR A 46 -4.38 4.22 6.18
CA THR A 46 -4.24 2.77 6.11
C THR A 46 -5.15 2.25 5.01
N ALA A 47 -4.67 1.21 4.33
CA ALA A 47 -5.33 0.58 3.20
C ALA A 47 -5.26 -0.95 3.32
N SER A 48 -6.14 -1.59 2.57
CA SER A 48 -6.05 -3.01 2.23
C SER A 48 -6.00 -3.15 0.72
N VAL A 49 -5.21 -4.09 0.25
CA VAL A 49 -5.01 -4.37 -1.18
C VAL A 49 -5.41 -5.80 -1.46
N ASN A 50 -6.32 -5.98 -2.42
CA ASN A 50 -6.65 -7.28 -2.99
C ASN A 50 -5.88 -7.44 -4.31
N ILE A 51 -5.18 -8.55 -4.45
CA ILE A 51 -4.40 -8.90 -5.63
C ILE A 51 -5.18 -9.96 -6.41
N ASN A 52 -5.51 -9.67 -7.68
CA ASN A 52 -6.25 -10.53 -8.59
C ASN A 52 -7.56 -11.12 -8.01
N GLY A 53 -8.19 -10.41 -7.06
CA GLY A 53 -9.36 -10.91 -6.33
C GLY A 53 -9.14 -12.20 -5.53
N ALA A 54 -7.91 -12.69 -5.41
CA ALA A 54 -7.59 -13.99 -4.84
C ALA A 54 -6.81 -13.89 -3.51
N PHE A 55 -6.15 -12.77 -3.27
CA PHE A 55 -5.31 -12.58 -2.09
C PHE A 55 -5.47 -11.18 -1.51
N ALA A 56 -5.63 -11.05 -0.20
CA ALA A 56 -5.85 -9.77 0.48
C ALA A 56 -4.71 -9.46 1.46
N ILE A 57 -4.11 -8.29 1.32
CA ILE A 57 -3.10 -7.73 2.22
C ILE A 57 -3.74 -6.61 3.02
N ARG A 58 -3.75 -6.73 4.35
CA ARG A 58 -4.26 -5.71 5.27
C ARG A 58 -3.12 -5.00 5.99
N GLY A 59 -3.36 -3.76 6.41
CA GLY A 59 -2.39 -2.99 7.19
C GLY A 59 -1.32 -2.30 6.33
N VAL A 60 -1.62 -2.08 5.04
CA VAL A 60 -0.79 -1.26 4.17
C VAL A 60 -0.89 0.19 4.65
N LYS A 61 0.23 0.88 4.83
CA LYS A 61 0.27 2.25 5.34
C LYS A 61 0.68 3.21 4.24
N ILE A 62 -0.01 4.35 4.14
CA ILE A 62 0.40 5.49 3.31
C ILE A 62 1.13 6.46 4.23
N ILE A 63 2.38 6.80 3.91
CA ILE A 63 3.26 7.61 4.74
C ILE A 63 3.79 8.78 3.89
N GLU A 64 3.86 9.97 4.47
CA GLU A 64 4.53 11.12 3.86
C GLU A 64 5.99 11.14 4.31
N GLY A 65 6.90 11.00 3.35
CA GLY A 65 8.35 11.13 3.55
C GLY A 65 8.88 12.42 2.95
N SER A 66 10.19 12.63 3.07
CA SER A 66 10.87 13.82 2.53
C SER A 66 10.74 13.97 1.00
N ASN A 67 10.55 12.86 0.28
CA ASN A 67 10.42 12.82 -1.18
C ASN A 67 8.97 12.62 -1.64
N GLY A 68 7.98 12.87 -0.77
CA GLY A 68 6.57 12.69 -1.06
C GLY A 68 5.94 11.45 -0.44
N LEU A 69 4.73 11.12 -0.88
CA LEU A 69 3.95 10.01 -0.38
C LEU A 69 4.52 8.67 -0.86
N PHE A 70 4.59 7.70 0.05
CA PHE A 70 5.01 6.35 -0.26
C PHE A 70 4.21 5.32 0.54
N VAL A 71 4.24 4.08 0.05
CA VAL A 71 3.53 2.96 0.67
C VAL A 71 4.51 2.14 1.52
N SER A 72 4.14 1.89 2.77
CA SER A 72 4.84 0.98 3.66
C SER A 72 4.02 -0.29 3.80
N MET A 73 4.67 -1.43 3.53
CA MET A 73 4.06 -2.74 3.66
C MET A 73 3.76 -3.08 5.14
N PRO A 74 2.80 -3.97 5.41
CA PRO A 74 2.57 -4.51 6.74
C PRO A 74 3.86 -5.13 7.28
N SER A 75 4.24 -4.76 8.49
CA SER A 75 5.47 -5.21 9.12
C SER A 75 5.25 -5.59 10.58
N TYR A 76 6.10 -6.48 11.08
CA TYR A 76 6.11 -6.92 12.46
C TYR A 76 7.49 -6.66 13.07
N LYS A 77 7.50 -6.41 14.38
CA LYS A 77 8.73 -6.12 15.12
C LYS A 77 9.40 -7.43 15.52
N VAL A 78 10.69 -7.57 15.21
CA VAL A 78 11.55 -8.68 15.62
C VAL A 78 12.75 -8.12 16.36
N GLY A 79 12.73 -8.26 17.69
CA GLY A 79 13.73 -7.62 18.55
C GLY A 79 13.65 -6.09 18.41
N ASN A 80 14.70 -5.48 17.86
CA ASN A 80 14.78 -4.04 17.61
C ASN A 80 14.53 -3.64 16.14
N GLU A 81 14.33 -4.59 15.23
CA GLU A 81 14.11 -4.33 13.81
C GLU A 81 12.67 -4.58 13.41
N TYR A 82 12.21 -3.91 12.35
CA TYR A 82 10.93 -4.22 11.70
C TYR A 82 11.19 -5.02 10.43
N LYS A 83 10.42 -6.10 10.25
CA LYS A 83 10.46 -6.92 9.04
C LYS A 83 9.11 -6.87 8.35
N ASP A 84 9.13 -6.64 7.05
CA ASP A 84 7.92 -6.68 6.24
C ASP A 84 7.37 -8.11 6.18
N ILE A 85 6.06 -8.25 6.38
CA ILE A 85 5.33 -9.52 6.28
C ILE A 85 5.18 -9.92 4.81
N CYS A 86 4.96 -8.93 3.95
CA CYS A 86 4.86 -9.11 2.52
C CYS A 86 5.65 -8.02 1.80
N PHE A 87 6.30 -8.38 0.69
CA PHE A 87 7.09 -7.45 -0.10
C PHE A 87 7.01 -7.81 -1.59
N PRO A 88 6.88 -6.82 -2.48
CA PRO A 88 6.99 -7.07 -3.92
C PRO A 88 8.43 -7.44 -4.27
N ILE A 89 8.59 -8.53 -5.02
CA ILE A 89 9.90 -9.05 -5.46
C ILE A 89 10.40 -8.26 -6.67
N THR A 90 9.51 -7.91 -7.60
CA THR A 90 9.89 -7.20 -8.83
C THR A 90 9.69 -5.68 -8.67
N PRO A 91 10.54 -4.86 -9.32
CA PRO A 91 10.41 -3.40 -9.28
C PRO A 91 9.12 -2.92 -9.96
N GLU A 92 8.68 -3.62 -11.00
CA GLU A 92 7.43 -3.33 -11.71
C GLU A 92 6.22 -3.50 -10.78
N CYS A 93 6.11 -4.62 -10.08
CA CYS A 93 5.03 -4.87 -9.11
C CYS A 93 5.06 -3.84 -7.98
N ARG A 94 6.26 -3.48 -7.49
CA ARG A 94 6.41 -2.41 -6.50
C ARG A 94 5.84 -1.09 -6.99
N LYS A 95 6.14 -0.72 -8.24
CA LYS A 95 5.62 0.51 -8.86
C LYS A 95 4.10 0.44 -9.00
N GLN A 96 3.57 -0.61 -9.63
CA GLN A 96 2.12 -0.78 -9.84
C GLN A 96 1.34 -0.75 -8.52
N LEU A 97 1.83 -1.43 -7.48
CA LEU A 97 1.22 -1.44 -6.15
C LEU A 97 1.23 -0.05 -5.50
N ASN A 98 2.37 0.66 -5.59
CA ASN A 98 2.46 2.03 -5.08
C ASN A 98 1.49 2.95 -5.79
N ASP A 99 1.47 2.93 -7.13
CA ASP A 99 0.62 3.77 -7.96
C ASP A 99 -0.87 3.49 -7.67
N ALA A 100 -1.27 2.22 -7.57
CA ALA A 100 -2.65 1.83 -7.25
C ALA A 100 -3.09 2.33 -5.87
N VAL A 101 -2.23 2.17 -4.85
CA VAL A 101 -2.56 2.58 -3.49
C VAL A 101 -2.61 4.11 -3.33
N LEU A 102 -1.65 4.81 -3.92
CA LEU A 102 -1.62 6.27 -3.90
C LEU A 102 -2.79 6.87 -4.68
N GLY A 103 -3.12 6.32 -5.85
CA GLY A 103 -4.28 6.75 -6.63
C GLY A 103 -5.60 6.57 -5.87
N ALA A 104 -5.79 5.43 -5.21
CA ALA A 104 -6.97 5.20 -4.36
C ALA A 104 -7.02 6.15 -3.16
N TYR A 105 -5.86 6.47 -2.57
CA TYR A 105 -5.78 7.44 -1.47
C TYR A 105 -6.18 8.85 -1.92
N GLU A 106 -5.69 9.32 -3.06
CA GLU A 106 -6.05 10.63 -3.61
C GLU A 106 -7.54 10.75 -3.90
N GLN A 107 -8.13 9.73 -4.55
CA GLN A 107 -9.58 9.68 -4.82
C GLN A 107 -10.41 9.74 -3.53
N ALA A 108 -10.00 8.96 -2.52
CA ALA A 108 -10.70 8.93 -1.25
C ALA A 108 -10.52 10.24 -0.46
N LEU A 109 -9.39 10.94 -0.60
CA LEU A 109 -9.15 12.26 -0.02
C LEU A 109 -10.10 13.30 -0.63
N THR A 110 -10.23 13.34 -1.95
CA THR A 110 -11.18 14.22 -2.65
C THR A 110 -12.63 13.94 -2.21
N GLN A 111 -13.00 12.66 -2.09
CA GLN A 111 -14.34 12.28 -1.66
C GLN A 111 -14.61 12.67 -0.19
N SER A 112 -13.64 12.50 0.69
CA SER A 112 -13.74 12.89 2.10
C SER A 112 -13.92 14.40 2.27
N GLN A 113 -13.20 15.22 1.48
CA GLN A 113 -13.36 16.67 1.49
C GLN A 113 -14.74 17.11 1.02
N ASN A 114 -15.26 16.47 -0.03
CA ASN A 114 -16.60 16.77 -0.56
C ASN A 114 -17.74 16.36 0.42
N SER A 115 -17.48 15.34 1.25
CA SER A 115 -18.42 14.86 2.27
C SER A 115 -18.50 15.81 3.49
N MET A 116 -17.38 16.44 3.88
CA MET A 116 -17.37 17.44 4.95
C MET A 116 -18.08 18.75 4.55
N ALA A 117 -17.96 19.18 3.30
CA ALA A 117 -18.67 20.36 2.80
C ALA A 117 -20.19 20.19 2.88
N LYS A 118 -20.72 19.00 2.53
CA LYS A 118 -22.16 18.69 2.61
C LYS A 118 -22.72 18.62 4.03
N HIS A 119 -21.90 18.29 5.03
CA HIS A 119 -22.36 18.21 6.42
C HIS A 119 -22.47 19.58 7.09
N HIS A 120 -21.70 20.58 6.63
CA HIS A 120 -21.75 21.94 7.18
C HIS A 120 -22.97 22.74 6.70
N GLU A 121 -23.51 22.45 5.52
CA GLU A 121 -24.71 23.13 4.97
C GLU A 121 -26.03 22.69 5.63
N MET A 122 -26.12 21.48 6.18
CA MET A 122 -27.37 21.00 6.83
C MET A 122 -27.54 21.49 8.27
N GLN A 123 -26.50 22.03 8.91
CA GLN A 123 -26.57 22.50 10.31
C GLN A 123 -26.87 24.00 10.43
N GLN A 124 -26.95 24.74 9.32
CA GLN A 124 -27.41 26.13 9.26
C GLN A 124 -28.79 26.23 8.62
N ALA A 125 -29.79 25.52 9.18
CA ALA A 125 -31.17 25.96 9.00
C ALA A 125 -31.42 27.10 10.01
N PRO A 126 -31.84 28.30 9.56
CA PRO A 126 -32.26 29.34 10.49
C PRO A 126 -33.56 28.86 11.16
N GLU A 127 -33.51 28.58 12.46
CA GLU A 127 -34.70 28.46 13.30
C GLU A 127 -35.35 29.84 13.43
N GLY A 128 -35.97 30.29 12.34
CA GLY A 128 -36.66 31.56 12.22
C GLY A 128 -38.17 31.34 12.15
N GLN A 129 -38.84 31.78 13.20
CA GLN A 129 -40.26 32.18 13.24
C GLN A 129 -41.31 31.06 13.31
N ALA A 130 -41.48 30.50 14.52
CA ALA A 130 -42.82 30.12 14.97
C ALA A 130 -43.58 31.42 15.29
N MET A 131 -44.55 31.76 14.44
CA MET A 131 -45.44 32.90 14.65
C MET A 131 -46.26 32.72 15.93
N ASP A 132 -46.18 33.73 16.80
CA ASP A 132 -47.13 33.99 17.86
C ASP A 132 -48.53 34.17 17.26
N MET A 133 -49.44 33.24 17.54
CA MET A 133 -50.88 33.43 17.32
C MET A 133 -51.61 33.28 18.66
N THR A 134 -51.63 34.38 19.40
CA THR A 134 -52.85 35.08 19.86
C THR A 134 -54.00 34.20 20.38
N GLY A 135 -54.22 34.28 21.70
CA GLY A 135 -55.50 34.63 22.33
C GLY A 135 -56.74 33.76 22.08
N MET A 136 -57.15 33.03 23.13
CA MET A 136 -58.52 32.96 23.66
C MET A 136 -58.54 32.21 25.00
#